data_AF-A0A934WIR9-F1
#
_entry.id   AF-A0A934WIR9-F1
#
_cell.length_a   1.000
_cell.length_b   1.000
_cell.length_c   1.000
_cell.angle_alpha   90.00
_cell.angle_beta   90.00
_cell.angle_gamma   90.00
#
_symmetry.space_group_name_H-M   'P 1'
#
loop_
_entity.id
_entity.type
_entity.pdbx_description
1 polymer ?
#
loop_
_entity_poly.entity_id
_entity_poly.type
_entity_poly.pdbx_seq_one_letter_code
_entity_poly.pdbx_strand_id
1 'polypeptide(L)'
;MDDDPRSEDATAREQTFEAAVANLEASAPVPVLRRLIDRRGVIARLRARHVSWQEIATVLAGVGIRIGPGGLRNYASRIHLAVQDLEAAGEDTPDGDRIYAICRARARPARATSHPPARRSPAVPKPDGRPASSSSTHLMRDPKQEL
;
A
#
# COMPACT_ATOMS: atom_id res chain seq x y z
N MET A 1 -6.52 -48.29 28.87
CA MET A 1 -5.56 -47.66 27.95
C MET A 1 -6.24 -47.76 26.61
N ASP A 2 -7.10 -46.78 26.37
CA ASP A 2 -7.97 -46.71 25.21
C ASP A 2 -7.19 -45.91 24.16
N ASP A 3 -6.61 -46.64 23.22
CA ASP A 3 -5.99 -46.11 22.02
C ASP A 3 -7.13 -45.71 21.09
N ASP A 4 -7.44 -44.41 21.01
CA ASP A 4 -8.55 -43.88 20.21
C ASP A 4 -8.07 -43.67 18.75
N PRO A 5 -8.47 -44.53 17.80
CA PRO A 5 -7.98 -44.50 16.43
C PRO A 5 -8.51 -43.29 15.62
N ARG A 6 -9.35 -42.42 16.21
CA ARG A 6 -9.77 -41.17 15.55
C ARG A 6 -8.73 -40.06 15.70
N SER A 7 -7.77 -40.19 16.61
CA SER A 7 -6.79 -39.14 16.86
C SER A 7 -5.70 -39.06 15.79
N GLU A 8 -5.27 -40.18 15.21
CA GLU A 8 -4.26 -40.23 14.13
C GLU A 8 -4.79 -39.66 12.80
N ASP A 9 -6.07 -39.90 12.52
CA ASP A 9 -6.73 -39.50 11.27
C ASP A 9 -6.99 -37.98 11.19
N ALA A 10 -6.99 -37.28 12.33
CA ALA A 10 -7.05 -35.83 12.42
C ALA A 10 -5.66 -35.20 12.19
N THR A 11 -4.61 -35.76 12.79
CA THR A 11 -3.25 -35.24 12.66
C THR A 11 -2.70 -35.42 11.23
N ALA A 12 -3.01 -36.55 10.58
CA ALA A 12 -2.63 -36.79 9.20
C ALA A 12 -3.33 -35.84 8.22
N ARG A 13 -4.61 -35.51 8.45
CA ARG A 13 -5.34 -34.51 7.65
C ARG A 13 -4.82 -33.10 7.85
N GLU A 14 -4.46 -32.76 9.08
CA GLU A 14 -3.88 -31.46 9.41
C GLU A 14 -2.50 -31.28 8.75
N GLN A 15 -1.63 -32.29 8.81
CA GLN A 15 -0.35 -32.28 8.10
C GLN A 15 -0.51 -32.23 6.57
N THR A 16 -1.50 -32.92 6.03
CA THR A 16 -1.82 -32.88 4.59
C THR A 16 -2.34 -31.51 4.16
N PHE A 17 -3.15 -30.88 5.02
CA PHE A 17 -3.65 -29.53 4.81
C PHE A 17 -2.53 -28.49 4.90
N GLU A 18 -1.64 -28.57 5.89
CA GLU A 18 -0.48 -27.70 6.00
C GLU A 18 0.47 -27.85 4.81
N ALA A 19 0.73 -29.09 4.36
CA ALA A 19 1.51 -29.34 3.15
C ALA A 19 0.83 -28.79 1.89
N ALA A 20 -0.51 -28.89 1.78
CA ALA A 20 -1.27 -28.32 0.68
C ALA A 20 -1.28 -26.79 0.70
N VAL A 21 -1.40 -26.17 1.88
CA VAL A 21 -1.30 -24.72 2.07
C VAL A 21 0.11 -24.25 1.73
N ALA A 22 1.16 -24.91 2.22
CA ALA A 22 2.55 -24.59 1.89
C ALA A 22 2.83 -24.73 0.39
N ASN A 23 2.26 -25.75 -0.27
CA ASN A 23 2.41 -25.95 -1.71
C ASN A 23 1.59 -24.93 -2.52
N LEU A 24 0.43 -24.49 -2.01
CA LEU A 24 -0.38 -23.41 -2.58
C LEU A 24 0.28 -22.04 -2.40
N GLU A 25 0.91 -21.80 -1.26
CA GLU A 25 1.72 -20.60 -0.98
C GLU A 25 3.01 -20.58 -1.80
N ALA A 26 3.66 -21.74 -1.99
CA ALA A 26 4.80 -21.89 -2.90
C ALA A 26 4.40 -21.72 -4.38
N SER A 27 3.17 -22.10 -4.73
CA SER A 27 2.57 -21.93 -6.06
C SER A 27 1.88 -20.58 -6.26
N ALA A 28 1.76 -19.76 -5.20
CA ALA A 28 1.15 -18.44 -5.30
C ALA A 28 1.98 -17.57 -6.24
N PRO A 29 1.34 -16.77 -7.12
CA PRO A 29 2.08 -15.92 -8.05
C PRO A 29 2.97 -14.96 -7.27
N VAL A 30 4.29 -15.20 -7.34
CA VAL A 30 5.30 -14.32 -6.73
C VAL A 30 4.98 -12.87 -7.10
N PRO A 31 4.74 -11.98 -6.11
CA PRO A 31 4.35 -10.60 -6.37
C PRO A 31 5.33 -9.94 -7.36
N VAL A 32 4.80 -9.18 -8.33
CA VAL A 32 5.61 -8.49 -9.35
C VAL A 32 6.78 -7.72 -8.73
N LEU A 33 6.56 -7.10 -7.57
CA LEU A 33 7.59 -6.40 -6.81
C LEU A 33 8.78 -7.29 -6.42
N ARG A 34 8.55 -8.52 -5.93
CA ARG A 34 9.65 -9.47 -5.61
C ARG A 34 10.46 -9.80 -6.86
N ARG A 35 9.77 -10.13 -7.96
CA ARG A 35 10.43 -10.42 -9.24
C ARG A 35 11.25 -9.24 -9.75
N LEU A 36 10.80 -8.00 -9.52
CA LEU A 36 11.55 -6.80 -9.87
C LEU A 36 12.77 -6.58 -8.95
N ILE A 37 12.67 -6.91 -7.66
CA ILE A 37 13.80 -6.86 -6.72
C ILE A 37 14.89 -7.84 -7.14
N ASP A 38 14.54 -9.07 -7.54
CA ASP A 38 15.51 -10.05 -8.03
C ASP A 38 16.22 -9.58 -9.31
N ARG A 39 15.52 -8.81 -10.14
CA ARG A 39 16.05 -8.28 -11.41
C ARG A 39 16.61 -6.87 -11.30
N ARG A 40 16.70 -6.28 -10.10
CA ARG A 40 17.10 -4.88 -9.89
C ARG A 40 18.45 -4.53 -10.51
N GLY A 41 19.44 -5.43 -10.41
CA GLY A 41 20.76 -5.23 -11.02
C GLY A 41 20.73 -5.23 -12.55
N VAL A 42 19.89 -6.08 -13.17
CA VAL A 42 19.70 -6.07 -14.63
C VAL A 42 19.03 -4.78 -15.07
N ILE A 43 17.98 -4.35 -14.37
CA ILE A 43 17.27 -3.09 -14.65
C ILE A 43 18.23 -1.90 -14.53
N ALA A 44 19.05 -1.84 -13.48
CA ALA A 44 20.04 -0.79 -13.30
C ALA A 44 21.09 -0.77 -14.43
N ARG A 45 21.61 -1.95 -14.84
CA ARG A 45 22.55 -2.05 -15.97
C ARG A 45 21.95 -1.60 -17.29
N LEU A 46 20.69 -1.96 -17.58
CA LEU A 46 20.01 -1.50 -18.80
C LEU A 46 19.81 0.01 -18.78
N ARG A 47 19.46 0.59 -17.62
CA ARG A 47 19.35 2.04 -17.45
C ARG A 47 20.68 2.76 -17.65
N ALA A 48 21.79 2.21 -17.16
CA ALA A 48 23.13 2.75 -17.38
C ALA A 48 23.53 2.75 -18.86
N ARG A 49 22.96 1.85 -19.68
CA ARG A 49 23.13 1.82 -21.14
C ARG A 49 22.10 2.67 -21.89
N HIS A 50 21.41 3.59 -21.19
CA HIS A 50 20.39 4.47 -21.75
C HIS A 50 19.17 3.78 -22.37
N VAL A 51 18.93 2.51 -22.04
CA VAL A 51 17.72 1.80 -22.50
C VAL A 51 16.48 2.45 -21.90
N SER A 52 15.44 2.64 -22.72
CA SER A 52 14.20 3.26 -22.28
C SER A 52 13.40 2.35 -21.36
N TRP A 53 12.55 2.93 -20.51
CA TRP A 53 11.65 2.14 -19.65
C TRP A 53 10.69 1.24 -20.45
N GLN A 54 10.34 1.64 -21.67
CA GLN A 54 9.49 0.87 -22.57
C GLN A 54 10.20 -0.41 -23.05
N GLU A 55 11.45 -0.28 -23.47
CA GLU A 55 12.27 -1.41 -23.91
C GLU A 55 12.57 -2.35 -22.74
N ILE A 56 12.88 -1.83 -21.56
CA ILE A 56 13.10 -2.66 -20.37
C ILE A 56 11.82 -3.41 -20.00
N ALA A 57 10.64 -2.77 -20.05
CA ALA A 57 9.36 -3.44 -19.80
C ALA A 57 9.10 -4.57 -20.82
N THR A 58 9.48 -4.36 -22.08
CA THR A 58 9.38 -5.38 -23.15
C THR A 58 10.28 -6.58 -22.86
N VAL A 59 11.54 -6.34 -22.47
CA VAL A 59 12.48 -7.40 -22.08
C VAL A 59 11.96 -8.17 -20.87
N LEU A 60 11.43 -7.48 -19.86
CA LEU A 60 10.85 -8.09 -18.67
C LEU A 60 9.59 -8.93 -18.98
N ALA A 61 8.77 -8.49 -19.95
CA ALA A 61 7.62 -9.27 -20.41
C ALA A 61 8.06 -10.60 -21.05
N GLY A 62 9.19 -10.61 -21.76
CA GLY A 62 9.80 -11.82 -22.33
C GLY A 62 10.22 -12.87 -21.30
N VAL A 63 10.43 -12.47 -20.04
CA VAL A 63 10.72 -13.37 -18.91
C VAL A 63 9.53 -13.53 -17.95
N GLY A 64 8.32 -13.19 -18.40
CA GLY A 64 7.08 -13.39 -17.64
C GLY A 64 6.79 -12.33 -16.58
N ILE A 65 7.45 -11.17 -16.61
CA ILE A 65 7.17 -10.02 -15.74
C ILE A 65 6.42 -8.97 -16.55
N ARG A 66 5.10 -9.03 -16.54
CA ARG A 66 4.24 -8.07 -17.26
C ARG A 66 4.02 -6.83 -16.42
N ILE A 67 4.59 -5.71 -16.85
CA ILE A 67 4.42 -4.40 -16.20
C ILE A 67 4.54 -3.27 -17.23
N GLY A 68 3.72 -2.23 -17.09
CA GLY A 68 3.83 -1.03 -17.92
C GLY A 68 5.05 -0.17 -17.57
N PRO A 69 5.56 0.66 -18.50
CA PRO A 69 6.76 1.47 -18.30
C PRO A 69 6.66 2.44 -17.11
N GLY A 70 5.49 3.05 -16.89
CA GLY A 70 5.25 3.93 -15.74
C GLY A 70 5.27 3.18 -14.41
N GLY A 71 4.68 1.99 -14.37
CA GLY A 71 4.73 1.11 -13.20
C GLY A 71 6.16 0.65 -12.89
N LEU A 72 6.90 0.25 -13.92
CA LEU A 72 8.31 -0.14 -13.81
C LEU A 72 9.17 1.00 -13.24
N ARG A 73 9.03 2.22 -13.77
CA ARG A 73 9.75 3.40 -13.26
C ARG A 73 9.43 3.64 -11.78
N ASN A 74 8.15 3.57 -11.40
CA ASN A 74 7.73 3.76 -10.02
C ASN A 74 8.36 2.70 -9.08
N TYR A 75 8.27 1.41 -9.43
CA TYR A 75 8.88 0.36 -8.63
C TYR A 75 10.41 0.46 -8.60
N ALA A 76 11.06 0.78 -9.72
CA ALA A 76 12.51 0.95 -9.75
C ALA A 76 12.96 2.08 -8.80
N SER A 77 12.24 3.21 -8.79
CA SER A 77 12.50 4.30 -7.83
C SER A 77 12.34 3.84 -6.38
N ARG A 78 11.25 3.12 -6.07
CA ARG A 78 10.99 2.61 -4.72
C ARG A 78 12.03 1.60 -4.24
N ILE A 79 12.44 0.69 -5.12
CA ILE A 79 13.49 -0.29 -4.85
C ILE A 79 14.83 0.43 -4.62
N HIS A 80 15.16 1.42 -5.45
CA HIS A 80 16.38 2.21 -5.30
C HIS A 80 16.43 2.94 -3.95
N LEU A 81 15.33 3.61 -3.56
CA LEU A 81 15.25 4.26 -2.26
C LEU A 81 15.29 3.26 -1.09
N ALA A 82 14.75 2.05 -1.26
CA ALA A 82 14.83 1.03 -0.21
C ALA A 82 16.25 0.48 -0.06
N VAL A 83 16.99 0.35 -1.16
CA VAL A 83 18.41 -0.03 -1.16
C VAL A 83 19.25 1.04 -0.47
N GLN A 84 19.05 2.32 -0.79
CA GLN A 84 19.78 3.42 -0.13
C GLN A 84 19.55 3.48 1.38
N ASP A 85 18.31 3.24 1.84
CA ASP A 85 18.02 3.17 3.28
C ASP A 85 18.82 2.07 3.99
N LEU A 86 18.96 0.90 3.33
CA LEU A 86 19.69 -0.25 3.89
C LEU A 86 21.21 -0.02 3.86
N GLU A 87 21.72 0.52 2.76
CA GLU A 87 23.13 0.93 2.63
C GLU A 87 23.49 1.98 3.69
N ALA A 88 22.61 2.98 3.91
CA ALA A 88 22.79 3.99 4.95
C ALA A 88 22.75 3.41 6.38
N ALA A 89 22.07 2.27 6.58
CA ALA A 89 22.05 1.53 7.83
C ALA A 89 23.28 0.62 8.03
N GLY A 90 24.21 0.58 7.07
CA GLY A 90 25.44 -0.22 7.14
C GLY A 90 25.33 -1.61 6.53
N GLU A 91 24.30 -1.89 5.71
CA GLU A 91 24.14 -3.15 5.01
C GLU A 91 24.72 -3.05 3.58
N ASP A 92 25.96 -3.52 3.40
CA ASP A 92 26.67 -3.45 2.10
C ASP A 92 26.01 -4.29 1.00
N THR A 93 25.30 -5.36 1.37
CA THR A 93 24.59 -6.25 0.43
C THR A 93 23.13 -6.36 0.84
N PRO A 94 22.27 -5.40 0.43
CA PRO A 94 20.90 -5.35 0.89
C PRO A 94 20.11 -6.58 0.43
N ASP A 95 19.58 -7.30 1.41
CA ASP A 95 18.81 -8.52 1.21
C ASP A 95 17.46 -8.26 0.48
N GLY A 96 17.06 -9.22 -0.37
CA GLY A 96 15.85 -9.11 -1.18
C GLY A 96 14.56 -9.05 -0.36
N ASP A 97 14.47 -9.82 0.74
CA ASP A 97 13.33 -9.80 1.64
C ASP A 97 13.26 -8.49 2.41
N ARG A 98 14.41 -7.93 2.80
CA ARG A 98 14.46 -6.63 3.50
C ARG A 98 14.05 -5.47 2.59
N ILE A 99 14.52 -5.45 1.35
CA ILE A 99 14.07 -4.48 0.33
C ILE A 99 12.55 -4.61 0.11
N TYR A 100 12.03 -5.85 0.01
CA TYR A 100 10.61 -6.09 -0.16
C TYR A 100 9.78 -5.57 1.02
N ALA A 101 10.24 -5.81 2.25
CA ALA A 101 9.58 -5.34 3.47
C ALA A 101 9.48 -3.81 3.52
N ILE A 102 10.58 -3.09 3.23
CA ILE A 102 10.62 -1.63 3.19
C ILE A 102 9.68 -1.10 2.09
N CYS A 103 9.74 -1.70 0.90
CA CYS A 103 8.87 -1.33 -0.19
C CYS A 103 7.39 -1.51 0.20
N ARG A 104 7.02 -2.63 0.82
CA ARG A 104 5.65 -2.89 1.29
C ARG A 104 5.20 -1.90 2.34
N ALA A 105 6.04 -1.60 3.33
CA ALA A 105 5.75 -0.63 4.39
C ALA A 105 5.42 0.75 3.81
N ARG A 106 6.19 1.21 2.82
CA ARG A 106 5.98 2.49 2.11
C ARG A 106 4.73 2.51 1.22
N ALA A 107 4.29 1.36 0.71
CA ALA A 107 3.05 1.26 -0.08
C ALA A 107 1.79 1.29 0.77
N ARG A 108 1.89 0.98 2.06
CA ARG A 108 0.74 1.00 2.97
C ARG A 108 0.44 2.47 3.28
N PRO A 109 -0.70 3.04 2.84
CA PRO A 109 -1.14 4.30 3.41
C PRO A 109 -1.22 4.10 4.93
N ALA A 110 -0.87 5.11 5.72
CA ALA A 110 -0.86 5.09 7.18
C ALA A 110 -2.27 4.88 7.79
N ARG A 111 -2.89 3.73 7.50
CA ARG A 111 -4.26 3.38 7.89
C ARG A 111 -4.32 2.70 9.27
N ALA A 112 -3.26 2.80 10.08
CA ALA A 112 -3.21 2.09 11.36
C ALA A 112 -2.41 2.81 12.47
N THR A 113 -2.27 4.14 12.46
CA THR A 113 -1.75 4.89 13.62
C THR A 113 -2.47 6.19 13.94
N SER A 114 -3.64 6.45 13.33
CA SER A 114 -4.55 7.53 13.75
C SER A 114 -5.71 6.99 14.59
N HIS A 115 -5.40 6.35 15.71
CA HIS A 115 -6.28 6.37 16.89
C HIS A 115 -5.44 6.90 18.04
N PRO A 116 -5.41 8.23 18.30
CA PRO A 116 -5.02 8.69 19.62
C PRO A 116 -5.98 8.07 20.65
N PRO A 117 -5.52 7.62 21.84
CA PRO A 117 -6.43 7.26 22.91
C PRO A 117 -7.33 8.48 23.17
N ALA A 118 -8.64 8.25 23.26
CA ALA A 118 -9.66 9.28 23.44
C ALA A 118 -9.27 10.24 24.58
N ARG A 119 -8.64 11.36 24.22
CA ARG A 119 -8.39 12.47 25.13
C ARG A 119 -9.70 13.22 25.20
N ARG A 120 -10.44 12.98 26.27
CA ARG A 120 -11.65 13.72 26.66
C ARG A 120 -11.45 15.21 26.35
N SER A 121 -12.21 15.75 25.40
CA SER A 121 -12.33 17.19 25.24
C SER A 121 -12.99 17.76 26.51
N PRO A 122 -12.42 18.77 27.18
CA PRO A 122 -13.18 19.51 28.18
C PRO A 122 -14.31 20.26 27.46
N ALA A 123 -15.52 20.14 28.00
CA ALA A 123 -16.71 20.79 27.49
C ALA A 123 -16.53 22.31 27.46
N VAL A 124 -16.68 22.92 26.29
CA VAL A 124 -16.85 24.36 26.15
C VAL A 124 -18.27 24.70 26.65
N PRO A 125 -18.46 25.57 27.66
CA PRO A 125 -19.79 25.98 28.05
C PRO A 125 -20.41 26.89 26.98
N LYS A 126 -21.60 26.51 26.53
CA LYS A 126 -22.47 27.25 25.62
C LYS A 126 -23.07 28.44 26.41
N PRO A 127 -22.99 29.70 25.96
CA PRO A 127 -23.84 30.74 26.51
C PRO A 127 -25.24 30.62 25.89
N ASP A 128 -26.20 30.41 26.78
CA ASP A 128 -27.63 30.34 26.54
C ASP A 128 -28.25 31.76 26.49
N GLY A 129 -29.22 31.95 25.59
CA GLY A 129 -30.34 32.89 25.76
C GLY A 129 -30.12 34.37 25.41
N ARG A 130 -30.73 34.84 24.30
CA ARG A 130 -32.14 35.30 24.31
C ARG A 130 -32.60 35.79 22.92
N PRO A 131 -33.88 35.55 22.54
CA PRO A 131 -34.51 36.09 21.35
C PRO A 131 -35.28 37.39 21.64
N ALA A 132 -35.40 38.27 20.67
CA ALA A 132 -36.47 39.27 20.63
C ALA A 132 -36.90 39.52 19.18
N SER A 133 -38.20 39.37 18.98
CA SER A 133 -38.94 39.40 17.73
C SER A 133 -39.56 40.77 17.48
N SER A 134 -40.05 40.94 16.24
CA SER A 134 -41.11 41.84 15.75
C SER A 134 -40.62 43.10 15.02
N SER A 135 -40.78 43.15 13.68
CA SER A 135 -41.95 43.68 12.91
C SER A 135 -41.88 45.22 12.78
N SER A 136 -42.14 45.91 11.67
CA SER A 136 -43.08 45.70 10.57
C SER A 136 -42.89 46.78 9.47
N THR A 137 -43.26 46.44 8.22
CA THR A 137 -43.85 47.28 7.12
C THR A 137 -43.23 48.63 6.71
N HIS A 138 -43.01 48.87 5.41
CA HIS A 138 -44.06 49.34 4.48
C HIS A 138 -43.61 49.36 3.00
N LEU A 139 -44.62 49.29 2.15
CA LEU A 139 -44.71 49.18 0.69
C LEU A 139 -44.44 50.53 -0.03
N MET A 140 -43.86 50.54 -1.24
CA MET A 140 -44.13 51.44 -2.40
C MET A 140 -43.09 51.16 -3.50
N ARG A 141 -43.42 50.40 -4.56
CA ARG A 141 -44.02 50.86 -5.83
C ARG A 141 -42.96 51.22 -6.90
N ASP A 142 -42.63 50.24 -7.77
CA ASP A 142 -42.26 50.42 -9.19
C ASP A 142 -43.33 51.26 -9.95
N PRO A 143 -43.15 51.77 -11.18
CA PRO A 143 -41.97 51.89 -12.07
C PRO A 143 -41.86 53.27 -12.78
N LYS A 144 -40.72 53.59 -13.43
CA LYS A 144 -40.63 54.49 -14.62
C LYS A 144 -39.37 54.10 -15.40
N GLN A 145 -39.47 53.32 -16.48
CA GLN A 145 -39.78 53.73 -17.86
C GLN A 145 -38.76 54.71 -18.49
N GLU A 146 -38.14 54.20 -19.57
CA GLU A 146 -37.70 54.91 -20.79
C GLU A 146 -36.56 55.95 -20.59
N LEU A 147 -35.47 55.98 -21.35
CA LEU A 147 -35.17 55.60 -22.74
C LEU A 147 -33.64 55.41 -22.88
#